data_AF-A0A661QH32-F1
#
_entry.id   AF-A0A661QH32-F1
#
_cell.length_a   1.000
_cell.length_b   1.000
_cell.length_c   1.000
_cell.angle_alpha   90.00
_cell.angle_beta   90.00
_cell.angle_gamma   90.00
#
_symmetry.space_group_name_H-M   'P 1'
#
loop_
_entity.id
_entity.type
_entity.pdbx_description
1 polymer ?
#
loop_
_entity_poly.entity_id
_entity_poly.type
_entity_poly.pdbx_seq_one_letter_code
_entity_poly.pdbx_strand_id
1 'polypeptide(L)' 'MKVGLVGWRGMVGSVLMQRMVEENDFAGVTP' A
#
# COMPACT_ATOMS: atom_id res chain seq x y z
N MET A 1 2.35 -1.46 -13.54
CA MET A 1 1.03 -2.06 -13.23
C MET A 1 0.25 -1.03 -12.44
N LYS A 2 -1.04 -0.83 -12.73
CA LYS A 2 -1.87 0.14 -11.99
C LYS A 2 -2.61 -0.58 -10.86
N VAL A 3 -2.51 -0.03 -9.65
CA VAL A 3 -3.08 -0.64 -8.43
C VAL A 3 -3.90 0.40 -7.68
N GLY A 4 -5.14 0.03 -7.33
CA GLY A 4 -6.01 0.87 -6.50
C GLY A 4 -6.06 0.37 -5.06
N LEU A 5 -5.98 1.29 -4.10
CA LEU A 5 -6.05 1.00 -2.67
C LEU A 5 -7.41 1.42 -2.10
N VAL A 6 -8.23 0.45 -1.70
CA VAL A 6 -9.56 0.67 -1.10
C VAL A 6 -9.53 0.23 0.36
N GLY A 7 -10.18 0.99 1.25
CA GLY A 7 -10.25 0.64 2.68
C GLY A 7 -8.96 0.86 3.48
N TRP A 8 -7.96 1.56 2.91
CA TRP A 8 -6.64 1.78 3.53
C TRP A 8 -6.67 2.59 4.84
N ARG A 9 -7.77 3.28 5.15
CA ARG A 9 -7.96 4.07 6.38
C ARG A 9 -8.38 3.25 7.60
N GLY A 10 -8.72 1.97 7.44
CA GLY A 10 -9.03 1.09 8.57
C GLY A 10 -7.77 0.60 9.29
N MET A 11 -7.94 -0.07 10.44
CA MET A 11 -6.82 -0.60 11.23
C MET A 11 -5.89 -1.49 10.38
N VAL A 12 -6.45 -2.47 9.66
CA VAL A 12 -5.69 -3.37 8.78
C VAL A 12 -5.07 -2.62 7.60
N GLY A 13 -5.80 -1.65 7.03
CA GLY A 13 -5.34 -0.86 5.89
C GLY A 13 -4.10 -0.01 6.23
N SER A 14 -4.07 0.58 7.43
CA SER A 14 -2.93 1.38 7.89
C SER A 14 -1.68 0.54 8.12
N VAL A 15 -1.81 -0.67 8.68
CA VAL A 15 -0.70 -1.62 8.86
C VAL A 15 -0.17 -2.09 7.51
N LEU A 16 -1.06 -2.41 6.56
CA LEU A 16 -0.65 -2.76 5.19
C LEU A 16 0.19 -1.63 4.57
N MET A 17 -0.27 -0.38 4.66
CA MET A 17 0.47 0.77 4.11
C MET A 17 1.84 0.94 4.73
N GLN A 18 1.94 0.78 6.05
CA GLN A 18 3.23 0.85 6.74
C GLN A 18 4.20 -0.23 6.23
N ARG A 19 3.75 -1.49 6.12
CA ARG A 19 4.60 -2.60 5.64
C ARG A 19 5.02 -2.41 4.18
N MET A 20 4.14 -1.93 3.32
CA MET A 20 4.46 -1.66 1.91
C MET A 20 5.56 -0.59 1.75
N VAL A 21 5.61 0.39 2.65
CA VAL A 21 6.71 1.38 2.70
C VAL A 21 8.00 0.74 3.22
N GLU A 22 7.92 -0.02 4.33
CA GLU A 22 9.09 -0.70 4.94
C GLU A 22 9.76 -1.69 3.98
N GLU A 23 8.98 -2.44 3.20
CA GLU A 23 9.45 -3.46 2.27
C GLU A 23 9.69 -2.92 0.85
N ASN A 24 9.46 -1.62 0.60
CA ASN A 24 9.63 -0.97 -0.71
C ASN A 24 8.76 -1.56 -1.84
N ASP A 25 7.55 -2.03 -1.50
CA ASP A 25 6.61 -2.67 -2.45
C ASP A 25 6.10 -1.71 -3.53
N PHE A 26 6.24 -0.40 -3.33
CA PHE A 26 5.82 0.63 -4.30
C PHE A 26 6.76 0.77 -5.50
N ALA A 27 7.96 0.20 -5.48
CA ALA A 27 8.98 0.39 -6.52
C ALA A 27 8.54 -0.03 -7.94
N GLY A 28 7.50 -0.87 -8.06
CA GLY A 28 6.92 -1.30 -9.34
C GLY A 28 5.49 -0.80 -9.62
N VAL A 29 4.94 0.04 -8.73
CA VAL A 29 3.56 0.51 -8.80
C VAL A 29 3.52 1.95 -9.29
N THR A 30 2.85 2.18 -10.42
CA THR A 30 2.59 3.51 -10.97
C THR A 30 1.12 3.88 -10.74
N PRO A 31 0.80 5.16 -10.50
CA PRO A 31 -0.58 5.62 -10.32
C PRO A 31 -1.53 5.24 -11.47
#